data_AF-A0A7X8YDD9-F1
#
_entry.id   AF-A0A7X8YDD9-F1
#
_cell.length_a   1.000
_cell.length_b   1.000
_cell.length_c   1.000
_cell.angle_alpha   90.00
_cell.angle_beta   90.00
_cell.angle_gamma   90.00
#
_symmetry.space_group_name_H-M   'P 1'
#
loop_
_entity.id
_entity.type
_entity.pdbx_description
1 polymer ?
#
loop_
_entity_poly.entity_id
_entity_poly.type
_entity_poly.pdbx_seq_one_letter_code
_entity_poly.pdbx_strand_id
1 'polypeptide(L)'
;MTDWGPEKFGGPRLRDDQWAPLQARIASTDLEAVEQVLEELTGFMDFFREDVDGLPLTGVTDGQLAVVHDFSSDSWGRRVLEVTFYAAGRVGESQPDAFERLAKASSSLVDELQAEGVSVEEIRWTEKPYIARPF
;
A
#
# COMPACT_ATOMS: atom_id res chain seq x y z
N MET A 1 -7.49 13.12 -13.91
CA MET A 1 -8.17 13.40 -12.63
C MET A 1 -8.96 12.14 -12.29
N THR A 2 -8.33 11.22 -11.57
CA THR A 2 -8.90 9.90 -11.30
C THR A 2 -9.77 10.05 -10.06
N ASP A 3 -11.08 9.89 -10.26
CA ASP A 3 -12.09 10.05 -9.22
C ASP A 3 -12.00 8.85 -8.24
N TRP A 4 -11.62 9.15 -7.00
CA TRP A 4 -11.49 8.19 -5.89
C TRP A 4 -12.60 8.48 -4.88
N GLY A 5 -13.37 7.48 -4.47
CA GLY A 5 -14.44 7.70 -3.49
C GLY A 5 -15.26 6.45 -3.17
N PRO A 6 -15.99 6.46 -2.02
CA PRO A 6 -16.70 5.31 -1.44
C PRO A 6 -17.73 4.66 -2.38
N GLU A 7 -18.22 5.39 -3.39
CA GLU A 7 -19.18 4.88 -4.37
C GLU A 7 -18.58 3.89 -5.39
N LYS A 8 -17.25 3.93 -5.62
CA LYS A 8 -16.52 2.89 -6.36
C LYS A 8 -16.13 1.70 -5.47
N PHE A 9 -15.88 1.96 -4.17
CA PHE A 9 -15.40 1.03 -3.15
C PHE A 9 -16.53 0.28 -2.42
N GLY A 10 -17.68 0.04 -3.07
CA GLY A 10 -18.96 -0.44 -2.49
C GLY A 10 -18.91 -1.72 -1.65
N GLY A 11 -18.35 -1.63 -0.45
CA GLY A 11 -18.34 -2.65 0.60
C GLY A 11 -18.96 -2.12 1.90
N PRO A 12 -19.34 -3.01 2.84
CA PRO A 12 -19.83 -2.60 4.15
C PRO A 12 -18.79 -1.69 4.81
N ARG A 13 -19.22 -0.59 5.44
CA ARG A 13 -18.33 0.38 6.13
C ARG A 13 -17.16 -0.33 6.83
N LEU A 14 -15.94 0.14 6.59
CA LEU A 14 -14.74 -0.34 7.28
C LEU A 14 -14.98 -0.24 8.80
N ARG A 15 -14.93 -1.39 9.48
CA ARG A 15 -15.10 -1.47 10.92
C ARG A 15 -13.79 -1.14 11.63
N ASP A 16 -13.88 -0.82 12.91
CA ASP A 16 -12.70 -0.46 13.73
C ASP A 16 -11.68 -1.60 13.79
N ASP A 17 -12.16 -2.85 13.78
CA ASP A 17 -11.38 -4.09 13.78
C ASP A 17 -10.93 -4.53 12.38
N GLN A 18 -10.95 -3.64 11.38
CA GLN A 18 -10.58 -3.98 10.01
C GLN A 18 -9.47 -3.10 9.41
N TRP A 19 -8.79 -3.67 8.42
CA TRP A 19 -7.90 -3.00 7.49
C TRP A 19 -8.51 -2.97 6.08
N ALA A 20 -8.39 -1.83 5.41
CA ALA A 20 -8.65 -1.67 3.98
C ALA A 20 -7.33 -1.85 3.21
N PRO A 21 -7.19 -2.91 2.38
CA PRO A 21 -5.98 -3.14 1.61
C PRO A 21 -6.08 -2.57 0.18
N LEU A 22 -5.01 -1.91 -0.24
CA LEU A 22 -4.75 -1.47 -1.61
C LEU A 22 -3.46 -2.12 -2.08
N GLN A 23 -3.56 -3.01 -3.06
CA GLN A 23 -2.40 -3.67 -3.66
C GLN A 23 -1.94 -2.94 -4.92
N ALA A 24 -0.64 -2.67 -5.02
CA ALA A 24 0.06 -2.32 -6.24
C ALA A 24 0.80 -3.56 -6.77
N ARG A 25 0.57 -3.91 -8.03
CA ARG A 25 1.42 -4.84 -8.75
C ARG A 25 2.33 -4.04 -9.68
N ILE A 26 3.63 -4.12 -9.45
CA ILE A 26 4.63 -3.28 -10.11
C ILE A 26 5.50 -4.14 -11.01
N ALA A 27 5.52 -3.81 -12.30
CA ALA A 27 6.48 -4.36 -13.26
C ALA A 27 7.56 -3.32 -13.53
N SER A 28 8.82 -3.73 -13.43
CA SER A 28 9.99 -2.89 -13.69
C SER A 28 11.12 -3.76 -14.22
N THR A 29 12.03 -3.14 -14.97
CA THR A 29 13.30 -3.76 -15.37
C THR A 29 14.25 -3.94 -14.19
N ASP A 30 14.05 -3.19 -13.11
CA ASP A 30 14.87 -3.21 -11.89
C ASP A 30 13.97 -3.22 -10.66
N LEU A 31 13.48 -4.40 -10.28
CA LEU A 31 12.61 -4.55 -9.11
C LEU A 31 13.36 -4.38 -7.79
N GLU A 32 14.70 -4.52 -7.78
CA GLU A 32 15.51 -4.28 -6.57
C GLU A 32 15.55 -2.78 -6.26
N ALA A 33 15.66 -1.93 -7.28
CA ALA A 33 15.51 -0.48 -7.11
C ALA A 33 14.10 -0.10 -6.63
N VAL A 34 13.04 -0.75 -7.13
CA VAL A 34 11.66 -0.51 -6.64
C VAL A 34 11.52 -0.89 -5.17
N GLU A 35 12.07 -2.04 -4.76
CA GLU A 35 12.08 -2.51 -3.37
C GLU A 35 12.86 -1.54 -2.48
N GLN A 36 14.03 -1.07 -2.91
CA GLN A 36 14.81 -0.09 -2.17
C GLN A 36 14.03 1.23 -1.94
N VAL A 37 13.38 1.77 -2.98
CA VAL A 37 12.54 2.97 -2.85
C VAL A 37 11.39 2.74 -1.86
N LEU A 38 10.80 1.54 -1.86
CA LEU A 38 9.75 1.18 -0.91
C LEU A 38 10.29 1.11 0.53
N GLU A 39 11.46 0.50 0.74
CA GLU A 39 12.13 0.45 2.03
C GLU A 39 12.51 1.85 2.54
N GLU A 40 12.97 2.73 1.64
CA GLU A 40 13.28 4.12 1.98
C GLU A 40 12.00 4.90 2.32
N LEU A 41 10.94 4.80 1.51
CA LEU A 41 9.65 5.44 1.78
C LEU A 41 9.08 5.02 3.15
N THR A 42 9.20 3.74 3.47
CA THR A 42 8.74 3.18 4.76
C THR A 42 9.70 3.47 5.91
N GLY A 43 10.99 3.68 5.64
CA GLY A 43 12.02 4.05 6.62
C GLY A 43 12.08 5.55 6.95
N PHE A 44 11.80 6.44 5.99
CA PHE A 44 11.74 7.90 6.18
C PHE A 44 10.46 8.36 6.84
N MET A 45 9.39 7.59 6.70
CA MET A 45 8.17 7.82 7.44
C MET A 45 8.38 7.31 8.88
N ASP A 46 8.92 8.16 9.77
CA ASP A 46 9.07 8.00 11.24
C ASP A 46 7.82 7.40 11.93
N PHE A 47 6.70 7.47 11.24
CA PHE A 47 5.42 6.90 11.62
C PHE A 47 5.43 5.37 11.64
N PHE A 48 6.17 4.66 10.78
CA PHE A 48 5.96 3.25 10.42
C PHE A 48 6.53 2.14 11.36
N ARG A 49 6.43 2.21 12.69
CA ARG A 49 7.02 1.15 13.54
C ARG A 49 6.06 0.50 14.55
N GLU A 50 5.48 -0.64 14.17
CA GLU A 50 5.06 -1.69 15.12
C GLU A 50 5.21 -3.08 14.48
N ASP A 51 5.89 -3.99 15.20
CA ASP A 51 6.21 -5.35 14.74
C ASP A 51 4.95 -6.23 14.78
N VAL A 52 4.62 -6.90 13.66
CA VAL A 52 3.62 -7.98 13.65
C VAL A 52 4.35 -9.29 13.37
N ASP A 53 4.24 -10.23 14.29
CA ASP A 53 4.97 -11.50 14.27
C ASP A 53 4.74 -12.30 12.97
N GLY A 54 5.83 -12.61 12.25
CA GLY A 54 5.92 -13.76 11.34
C GLY A 54 6.01 -13.51 9.84
N LEU A 55 6.00 -12.25 9.37
CA LEU A 55 6.23 -11.89 7.95
C LEU A 55 7.18 -10.68 7.88
N PRO A 56 8.08 -10.57 6.89
CA PRO A 56 8.85 -9.35 6.71
C PRO A 56 7.88 -8.21 6.37
N LEU A 57 7.67 -7.30 7.33
CA LEU A 57 6.75 -6.18 7.24
C LEU A 57 7.54 -4.89 7.08
N THR A 58 7.22 -4.15 6.03
CA THR A 58 7.82 -2.86 5.71
C THR A 58 6.89 -1.77 6.25
N GLY A 59 6.88 -1.61 7.58
CA GLY A 59 6.38 -0.40 8.24
C GLY A 59 4.90 -0.37 8.67
N VAL A 60 4.61 0.06 9.91
CA VAL A 60 3.24 0.30 10.46
C VAL A 60 3.08 1.71 11.10
N THR A 61 2.28 2.62 10.52
CA THR A 61 2.04 3.97 11.10
C THR A 61 0.96 4.01 12.16
N ASP A 62 1.27 4.31 13.42
CA ASP A 62 0.31 4.58 14.50
C ASP A 62 -0.83 3.52 14.64
N GLY A 63 -0.61 2.29 14.17
CA GLY A 63 -1.64 1.24 14.04
C GLY A 63 -2.72 1.51 12.98
N GLN A 64 -2.48 2.45 12.05
CA GLN A 64 -3.42 3.01 11.09
C GLN A 64 -3.00 2.91 9.60
N LEU A 65 -1.72 2.67 9.31
CA LEU A 65 -1.22 2.30 7.97
C LEU A 65 -0.23 1.15 8.14
N ALA A 66 -0.17 0.20 7.23
CA ALA A 66 0.88 -0.81 7.18
C ALA A 66 1.25 -1.11 5.74
N VAL A 67 2.48 -1.52 5.46
CA VAL A 67 2.88 -1.95 4.12
C VAL A 67 3.57 -3.32 4.18
N VAL A 68 3.23 -4.17 3.23
CA VAL A 68 3.93 -5.44 2.98
C VAL A 68 4.29 -5.51 1.51
N HIS A 69 5.35 -6.24 1.19
CA HIS A 69 5.65 -6.57 -0.19
C HIS A 69 6.11 -8.02 -0.35
N ASP A 70 5.91 -8.54 -1.55
CA ASP A 70 6.39 -9.87 -1.96
C ASP A 70 6.70 -9.87 -3.46
N PHE A 71 7.57 -10.78 -3.88
CA PHE A 71 7.85 -11.00 -5.30
C PHE A 71 6.92 -12.07 -5.86
N SER A 72 6.21 -11.75 -6.95
CA SER A 72 5.36 -12.70 -7.64
C SER A 72 5.69 -12.80 -9.13
N SER A 73 4.96 -13.64 -9.86
CA SER A 73 5.03 -13.71 -11.33
C SER A 73 3.68 -13.40 -11.95
N ASP A 74 3.68 -12.65 -13.05
CA ASP A 74 2.46 -12.38 -13.82
C ASP A 74 2.03 -13.57 -14.69
N SER A 75 0.89 -13.44 -15.36
CA SER A 75 0.35 -14.47 -16.24
C SER A 75 1.26 -14.81 -17.42
N TRP A 76 2.25 -13.97 -17.71
CA TRP A 76 3.27 -14.17 -18.74
C TRP A 76 4.62 -14.63 -18.17
N GLY A 77 4.69 -14.90 -16.86
CA GLY A 77 5.90 -15.35 -16.18
C GLY A 77 6.92 -14.24 -15.89
N ARG A 78 6.55 -12.96 -16.05
CA ARG A 78 7.42 -11.84 -15.67
C ARG A 78 7.40 -11.67 -14.16
N ARG A 79 8.57 -11.47 -13.56
CA ARG A 79 8.70 -11.14 -12.14
C ARG A 79 8.08 -9.75 -11.91
N VAL A 80 7.35 -9.61 -10.82
CA VAL A 80 6.75 -8.35 -10.37
C VAL A 80 6.96 -8.19 -8.87
N LEU A 81 6.86 -6.96 -8.39
CA LEU A 81 6.75 -6.67 -6.97
C LEU A 81 5.27 -6.41 -6.64
N GLU A 82 4.72 -7.16 -5.69
CA GLU A 82 3.40 -6.91 -5.13
C GLU A 82 3.56 -6.15 -3.81
N VAL A 83 3.07 -4.92 -3.76
CA VAL A 83 3.08 -4.07 -2.58
C VAL A 83 1.66 -3.92 -2.10
N THR A 84 1.36 -4.18 -0.82
CA THR A 84 0.02 -3.98 -0.27
C THR A 84 0.07 -2.97 0.87
N PHE A 85 -0.62 -1.86 0.68
CA PHE A 85 -0.87 -0.86 1.70
C PHE A 85 -2.15 -1.22 2.44
N TYR A 86 -2.11 -1.28 3.76
CA TYR A 86 -3.28 -1.46 4.62
C TYR A 86 -3.54 -0.16 5.33
N ALA A 87 -4.74 0.38 5.26
CA ALA A 87 -5.13 1.53 6.08
C ALA A 87 -6.32 1.21 6.96
N ALA A 88 -6.38 1.90 8.08
CA ALA A 88 -7.26 1.63 9.18
C ALA A 88 -7.98 2.92 9.60
N GLY A 89 -9.23 2.79 10.02
CA GLY A 89 -10.09 3.94 10.39
C GLY A 89 -11.44 3.91 9.68
N ARG A 90 -12.45 4.51 10.31
CA ARG A 90 -13.82 4.48 9.79
C ARG A 90 -13.96 5.31 8.52
N VAL A 91 -14.73 4.78 7.58
CA VAL A 91 -15.10 5.49 6.35
C VAL A 91 -16.00 6.67 6.68
N GLY A 92 -15.59 7.89 6.29
CA GLY A 92 -16.41 9.11 6.44
C GLY A 92 -16.35 9.78 7.81
N GLU A 93 -15.43 9.39 8.69
CA GLU A 93 -15.10 10.16 9.90
C GLU A 93 -13.87 11.05 9.63
N SER A 94 -13.94 12.32 10.06
CA SER A 94 -12.96 13.35 9.71
C SER A 94 -11.61 13.17 10.41
N GLN A 95 -10.72 12.52 9.67
CA GLN A 95 -9.27 12.72 9.51
C GLN A 95 -8.22 12.00 10.40
N PRO A 96 -7.19 11.43 9.72
CA PRO A 96 -7.27 10.92 8.35
C PRO A 96 -8.28 9.77 8.30
N ASP A 97 -9.10 9.67 7.25
CA ASP A 97 -9.85 8.43 7.00
C ASP A 97 -8.92 7.41 6.30
N ALA A 98 -9.27 6.12 6.33
CA ALA A 98 -8.40 5.08 5.79
C ALA A 98 -8.09 5.29 4.29
N PHE A 99 -9.03 5.80 3.50
CA PHE A 99 -8.87 5.95 2.06
C PHE A 99 -8.00 7.16 1.69
N GLU A 100 -8.09 8.25 2.44
CA GLU A 100 -7.16 9.36 2.29
C GLU A 100 -5.71 8.92 2.58
N ARG A 101 -5.50 8.03 3.57
CA ARG A 101 -4.16 7.46 3.82
C ARG A 101 -3.68 6.61 2.65
N LEU A 102 -4.53 5.73 2.12
CA LEU A 102 -4.18 4.90 0.96
C LEU A 102 -3.88 5.75 -0.27
N ALA A 103 -4.67 6.80 -0.53
CA ALA A 103 -4.45 7.73 -1.62
C ALA A 103 -3.08 8.41 -1.48
N LYS A 104 -2.77 8.95 -0.30
CA LYS A 104 -1.46 9.57 -0.01
C LYS A 104 -0.30 8.59 -0.16
N ALA A 105 -0.41 7.39 0.42
CA ALA A 105 0.64 6.37 0.33
C ALA A 105 0.88 5.96 -1.13
N SER A 106 -0.19 5.77 -1.91
CA SER A 106 -0.08 5.43 -3.34
C SER A 106 0.56 6.56 -4.17
N SER A 107 0.24 7.82 -3.89
CA SER A 107 0.88 8.96 -4.57
C SER A 107 2.35 9.08 -4.18
N SER A 108 2.67 8.95 -2.89
CA SER A 108 4.05 9.04 -2.41
C SER A 108 4.94 7.97 -3.02
N LEU A 109 4.46 6.72 -3.15
CA LEU A 109 5.21 5.69 -3.86
C LEU A 109 5.51 6.08 -5.31
N VAL A 110 4.53 6.61 -6.03
CA VAL A 110 4.73 7.04 -7.43
C VAL A 110 5.71 8.21 -7.51
N ASP A 111 5.58 9.18 -6.60
CA ASP A 111 6.44 10.36 -6.56
C ASP A 111 7.89 9.98 -6.26
N GLU A 112 8.15 9.09 -5.28
CA GLU A 112 9.51 8.64 -4.95
C GLU A 112 10.13 7.78 -6.04
N LEU A 113 9.36 6.87 -6.67
CA LEU A 113 9.86 6.11 -7.83
C LEU A 113 10.30 7.04 -8.97
N GLN A 114 9.58 8.14 -9.18
CA GLN A 114 9.95 9.15 -10.17
C GLN A 114 11.16 9.98 -9.73
N ALA A 115 11.23 10.38 -8.45
CA ALA A 115 12.33 11.16 -7.91
C ALA A 115 13.67 10.41 -7.99
N GLU A 116 13.66 9.11 -7.67
CA GLU A 116 14.81 8.21 -7.75
C GLU A 116 15.09 7.72 -9.18
N GLY A 117 14.27 8.11 -10.15
CA GLY A 117 14.47 7.78 -11.57
C GLY A 117 14.29 6.30 -11.89
N VAL A 118 13.54 5.56 -11.07
CA VAL A 118 13.28 4.13 -11.25
C VAL A 118 12.35 3.93 -12.44
N SER A 119 12.78 3.11 -13.40
CA SER A 119 11.98 2.84 -14.60
C SER A 119 10.89 1.82 -14.29
N VAL A 120 9.64 2.27 -14.26
CA VAL A 120 8.47 1.41 -14.05
C VAL A 120 7.73 1.21 -15.36
N GLU A 121 7.52 -0.06 -15.73
CA GLU A 121 6.79 -0.43 -16.94
C GLU A 121 5.27 -0.33 -16.71
N GLU A 122 4.80 -0.79 -15.54
CA GLU A 122 3.40 -0.81 -15.18
C GLU A 122 3.24 -0.77 -13.65
N ILE A 123 2.24 -0.02 -13.17
CA ILE A 123 1.68 -0.17 -11.83
C ILE A 123 0.20 -0.46 -11.96
N ARG A 124 -0.23 -1.62 -11.49
CA ARG A 124 -1.64 -1.99 -11.46
C ARG A 124 -2.16 -1.99 -10.04
N TRP A 125 -3.04 -1.03 -9.76
CA TRP A 125 -3.71 -0.91 -8.46
C TRP A 125 -4.94 -1.81 -8.39
N THR A 126 -5.13 -2.49 -7.27
CA THR A 126 -6.27 -3.37 -7.01
C THR A 126 -6.67 -3.30 -5.55
N GLU A 127 -7.93 -2.96 -5.32
CA GLU A 127 -8.56 -3.05 -4.01
C GLU A 127 -8.76 -4.52 -3.63
N LYS A 128 -8.50 -4.85 -2.37
CA LYS A 128 -8.75 -6.19 -1.82
C LYS A 128 -9.89 -6.14 -0.80
N PRO A 129 -10.55 -7.28 -0.53
CA PRO A 129 -11.51 -7.38 0.56
C PRO A 129 -10.90 -6.95 1.89
N TYR A 130 -11.70 -6.33 2.75
CA TYR A 130 -11.25 -5.92 4.07
C TYR A 130 -10.85 -7.14 4.90
N ILE A 131 -9.75 -7.01 5.62
CA ILE A 131 -9.25 -8.06 6.52
C ILE A 131 -9.43 -7.63 7.97
N ALA A 132 -9.55 -8.60 8.87
CA ALA A 132 -9.52 -8.32 10.31
C ALA A 132 -8.13 -7.80 10.70
N ARG A 133 -8.06 -6.88 11.68
CA ARG A 133 -6.78 -6.54 12.29
C ARG A 133 -6.31 -7.71 13.14
N PRO A 134 -5.03 -8.09 13.08
CA PRO A 134 -4.50 -9.11 13.97
C PRO A 134 -4.46 -8.68 15.44
N PHE A 135 -4.67 -7.39 15.72
CA PHE A 135 -4.65 -6.74 17.04
C PHE A 135 -5.55 -5.50 17.06
#